data_AF-A0A3B9VJX4-F1
#
_entry.id   AF-A0A3B9VJX4-F1
#
_cell.length_a   1.000
_cell.length_b   1.000
_cell.length_c   1.000
_cell.angle_alpha   90.00
_cell.angle_beta   90.00
_cell.angle_gamma   90.00
#
_symmetry.space_group_name_H-M   'P 1'
#
loop_
_entity.id
_entity.type
_entity.pdbx_description
1 polymer ?
#
loop_
_entity_poly.entity_id
_entity_poly.type
_entity_poly.pdbx_seq_one_letter_code
_entity_poly.pdbx_strand_id
1 'polypeptide(L)'
;MINRDDYVVLGKENDLLKNVDLLGGEPRVRYLYLKPGSVDETKSQWQEFFKEKVTLYTRQEAIALNLFGPEVLDKNLDRIGDLIAIANGEFIMVEAERQELQLSMVGHHGGTTQAETAIPLLSADI
;
A
#
# COMPACT_ATOMS: atom_id res chain seq x y z
N MET A 1 5.71 -9.69 -10.42
CA MET A 1 5.76 -10.23 -9.04
C MET A 1 7.20 -10.11 -8.54
N ILE A 2 7.39 -9.84 -7.25
CA ILE A 2 8.69 -9.87 -6.57
C ILE A 2 8.72 -11.06 -5.60
N ASN A 3 9.91 -11.56 -5.28
CA ASN A 3 10.08 -12.45 -4.13
C ASN A 3 10.34 -11.58 -2.91
N ARG A 4 9.64 -11.81 -1.80
CA ARG A 4 9.87 -11.00 -0.60
C ARG A 4 11.23 -11.33 0.02
N ASP A 5 11.95 -10.30 0.45
CA ASP A 5 13.21 -10.41 1.21
C ASP A 5 13.09 -9.82 2.62
N ASP A 6 12.23 -8.81 2.79
CA ASP A 6 12.06 -8.09 4.06
C ASP A 6 10.56 -7.83 4.35
N TYR A 7 10.21 -7.68 5.63
CA TYR A 7 8.85 -7.39 6.05
C TYR A 7 8.75 -6.73 7.42
N VAL A 8 7.64 -6.03 7.65
CA VAL A 8 7.22 -5.58 8.98
C VAL A 8 5.79 -6.05 9.24
N VAL A 9 5.54 -6.56 10.45
CA VAL A 9 4.17 -6.84 10.92
C VAL A 9 3.61 -5.57 11.56
N LEU A 10 2.59 -5.00 10.94
CA LEU A 10 1.98 -3.75 11.39
C LEU A 10 1.30 -3.95 12.76
N GLY A 11 1.56 -3.03 13.69
CA GLY A 11 1.03 -3.07 15.06
C GLY A 11 1.72 -4.08 15.98
N LYS A 12 2.75 -4.79 15.51
CA LYS A 12 3.56 -5.68 16.35
C LYS A 12 4.93 -5.05 16.58
N GLU A 13 5.21 -4.70 17.85
CA GLU A 13 6.44 -4.01 18.25
C GLU A 13 6.61 -2.61 17.58
N ASN A 14 5.52 -2.05 17.08
CA ASN A 14 5.42 -0.70 16.54
C ASN A 14 4.01 -0.13 16.79
N ASP A 15 3.86 1.18 16.70
CA ASP A 15 2.61 1.91 16.94
C ASP A 15 1.97 2.46 15.65
N LEU A 16 2.33 1.89 14.50
CA LEU A 16 1.90 2.35 13.17
C LEU A 16 0.38 2.32 12.96
N LEU A 17 -0.34 1.50 13.72
CA LEU A 17 -1.80 1.35 13.63
C LEU A 17 -2.58 2.19 14.65
N LYS A 18 -1.90 3.00 15.48
CA LYS A 18 -2.53 3.79 16.56
C LYS A 18 -3.69 4.68 16.08
N ASN A 19 -3.54 5.26 14.88
CA ASN A 19 -4.51 6.18 14.27
C ASN A 19 -5.34 5.54 13.14
N VAL A 20 -5.18 4.23 12.90
CA VAL A 20 -5.83 3.51 11.81
C VAL A 20 -7.11 2.85 12.33
N ASP A 21 -8.26 3.25 11.81
CA ASP A 21 -9.57 2.64 12.15
C ASP A 21 -9.84 1.39 11.31
N LEU A 22 -9.37 1.38 10.06
CA LEU A 22 -9.44 0.23 9.17
C LEU A 22 -8.18 0.14 8.30
N LEU A 23 -7.64 -1.07 8.16
CA LEU A 23 -6.56 -1.37 7.24
C LEU A 23 -7.10 -2.18 6.05
N GLY A 24 -7.03 -1.59 4.86
CA GLY A 24 -7.36 -2.25 3.60
C GLY A 24 -6.12 -2.62 2.79
N GLY A 25 -6.36 -3.28 1.65
CA GLY A 25 -5.31 -3.65 0.70
C GLY A 25 -4.62 -4.98 1.01
N GLU A 26 -3.37 -5.08 0.58
CA GLU A 26 -2.57 -6.30 0.61
C GLU A 26 -1.10 -5.96 0.96
N PRO A 27 -0.20 -6.95 1.16
CA PRO A 27 1.15 -6.68 1.66
C PRO A 27 2.02 -5.69 0.85
N ARG A 28 1.78 -5.48 -0.45
CA ARG A 28 2.50 -4.52 -1.29
C ARG A 28 1.85 -3.14 -1.33
N VAL A 29 0.53 -3.04 -1.17
CA VAL A 29 -0.18 -1.76 -1.02
C VAL A 29 -1.21 -1.80 0.11
N ARG A 30 -1.04 -0.91 1.10
CA ARG A 30 -1.99 -0.72 2.20
C ARG A 30 -2.79 0.56 2.02
N TYR A 31 -4.10 0.45 2.23
CA TYR A 31 -5.02 1.58 2.31
C TYR A 31 -5.37 1.81 3.77
N LEU A 32 -4.98 2.94 4.31
CA LEU A 32 -5.22 3.28 5.71
C LEU A 32 -6.43 4.21 5.76
N TYR A 33 -7.45 3.80 6.52
CA TYR A 33 -8.58 4.65 6.89
C TYR A 33 -8.33 5.16 8.30
N LEU A 34 -8.23 6.47 8.43
CA LEU A 34 -7.64 7.12 9.60
C LEU A 34 -8.70 7.83 10.44
N LYS A 35 -8.39 7.95 11.73
CA LYS A 35 -9.17 8.80 12.63
C LYS A 35 -9.23 10.24 12.10
N PRO A 36 -10.36 10.94 12.19
CA PRO A 36 -10.48 12.32 11.72
C PRO A 36 -9.37 13.23 12.26
N GLY A 37 -8.70 13.96 11.36
CA GLY A 37 -7.63 14.90 11.71
C GLY A 37 -6.25 14.29 11.95
N SER A 38 -6.06 12.98 11.74
CA SER A 38 -4.77 12.30 12.01
C SER A 38 -3.89 12.03 10.79
N VAL A 39 -4.28 12.51 9.60
CA VAL A 39 -3.57 12.23 8.33
C VAL A 39 -2.11 12.66 8.37
N ASP A 40 -1.82 13.91 8.75
CA ASP A 40 -0.45 14.46 8.72
C ASP A 40 0.46 13.82 9.77
N GLU A 41 -0.06 13.59 10.98
CA GLU A 41 0.66 12.88 12.05
C GLU A 41 1.00 11.45 11.60
N THR A 42 0.01 10.73 11.07
CA THR A 42 0.19 9.34 10.64
C THR A 42 1.13 9.24 9.44
N LYS A 43 1.02 10.16 8.46
CA LYS A 43 1.93 10.21 7.31
C LYS A 43 3.37 10.44 7.78
N SER A 44 3.59 11.37 8.70
CA SER A 44 4.92 11.66 9.25
C SER A 44 5.51 10.46 10.00
N GLN A 45 4.72 9.83 10.87
CA GLN A 45 5.13 8.63 11.61
C GLN A 45 5.52 7.49 10.67
N TRP A 46 4.70 7.22 9.65
CA TRP A 46 4.96 6.18 8.67
C TRP A 46 6.19 6.49 7.80
N GLN A 47 6.37 7.75 7.39
CA GLN A 47 7.56 8.20 6.64
C GLN A 47 8.84 8.02 7.47
N GLU A 48 8.83 8.39 8.75
CA GLU A 48 9.99 8.22 9.63
C GLU A 48 10.36 6.75 9.84
N PHE A 49 9.34 5.90 10.05
CA PHE A 49 9.54 4.48 10.32
C PHE A 49 10.04 3.72 9.08
N PHE A 50 9.37 3.90 7.93
CA PHE A 50 9.68 3.12 6.72
C PHE A 50 10.75 3.74 5.84
N LYS A 51 10.94 5.07 5.89
CA LYS A 51 11.85 5.81 5.01
C LYS A 51 11.58 5.43 3.54
N GLU A 52 12.63 5.10 2.79
CA GLU A 52 12.58 4.73 1.38
C GLU A 52 11.83 3.41 1.10
N LYS A 53 11.53 2.59 2.12
CA LYS A 53 10.89 1.27 1.91
C LYS A 53 9.43 1.37 1.52
N VAL A 54 8.76 2.48 1.84
CA VAL A 54 7.34 2.69 1.56
C VAL A 54 7.14 4.09 1.01
N THR A 55 6.53 4.18 -0.16
CA THR A 55 6.05 5.43 -0.73
C THR A 55 4.65 5.72 -0.21
N LEU A 56 4.40 6.93 0.27
CA LEU A 56 3.13 7.33 0.87
C LEU A 56 2.46 8.44 0.05
N TYR A 57 1.18 8.25 -0.20
CA TYR A 57 0.30 9.24 -0.82
C TYR A 57 -0.92 9.48 0.06
N THR A 58 -1.34 10.73 0.19
CA THR A 58 -2.72 11.01 0.59
C THR A 58 -3.69 10.59 -0.51
N ARG A 59 -4.97 10.41 -0.16
CA ARG A 59 -6.04 10.19 -1.15
C ARG A 59 -5.95 11.19 -2.30
N GLN A 60 -5.81 12.47 -1.98
CA GLN A 60 -5.77 13.56 -2.96
C GLN A 60 -4.52 13.51 -3.82
N GLU A 61 -3.35 13.23 -3.25
CA GLU A 61 -2.10 13.07 -4.01
C GLU A 61 -2.21 11.91 -5.01
N ALA A 62 -2.73 10.75 -4.57
CA ALA A 62 -2.88 9.59 -5.44
C ALA A 62 -3.88 9.81 -6.58
N ILE A 63 -4.98 10.52 -6.32
CA ILE A 63 -5.95 10.91 -7.35
C ILE A 63 -5.30 11.90 -8.33
N ALA A 64 -4.58 12.91 -7.84
CA ALA A 64 -3.89 13.88 -8.70
C ALA A 64 -2.82 13.25 -9.60
N LEU A 65 -2.22 12.14 -9.15
CA LEU A 65 -1.28 11.33 -9.93
C LEU A 65 -1.97 10.32 -10.88
N ASN A 66 -3.31 10.33 -10.97
CA ASN A 66 -4.12 9.42 -11.78
C ASN A 66 -3.89 7.93 -11.47
N LEU A 67 -3.54 7.59 -10.22
CA LEU A 67 -3.32 6.18 -9.85
C LEU A 67 -4.59 5.33 -9.96
N PHE A 68 -5.77 5.97 -9.97
CA PHE A 68 -7.08 5.32 -10.11
C PHE A 68 -7.74 5.61 -11.47
N GLY A 69 -6.97 6.09 -12.45
CA GLY A 69 -7.48 6.58 -13.73
C GLY A 69 -7.72 8.09 -13.75
N PRO A 70 -8.15 8.64 -14.90
CA PRO A 70 -8.27 10.08 -15.11
C PRO A 70 -9.47 10.72 -14.39
N GLU A 71 -10.45 9.92 -13.96
CA GLU A 71 -11.64 10.38 -13.27
C GLU A 71 -11.99 9.41 -12.14
N VAL A 72 -12.23 9.96 -10.94
CA VAL A 72 -12.73 9.20 -9.78
C VAL A 72 -14.12 9.74 -9.44
N LEU A 73 -15.13 8.89 -9.55
CA LEU A 73 -16.50 9.23 -9.18
C LEU A 73 -16.61 9.41 -7.65
N ASP A 74 -17.39 10.39 -7.19
CA ASP A 74 -17.57 10.69 -5.76
C ASP A 74 -17.92 9.46 -4.91
N LYS A 75 -18.80 8.60 -5.44
CA LYS A 75 -19.22 7.34 -4.77
C LYS A 75 -18.08 6.36 -4.51
N ASN A 76 -16.91 6.54 -5.13
CA ASN A 76 -15.74 5.68 -4.99
C ASN A 76 -14.67 6.30 -4.08
N LEU A 77 -14.78 7.57 -3.68
CA LEU A 77 -13.75 8.25 -2.89
C LEU A 77 -13.48 7.54 -1.57
N ASP A 78 -14.54 7.09 -0.89
CA ASP A 78 -14.46 6.37 0.38
C ASP A 78 -13.84 4.97 0.24
N ARG A 79 -13.67 4.46 -0.99
CA ARG A 79 -12.95 3.19 -1.24
C ARG A 79 -11.44 3.40 -1.35
N ILE A 80 -10.97 4.63 -1.49
CA ILE A 80 -9.56 4.99 -1.50
C ILE A 80 -9.21 5.38 -0.05
N GLY A 81 -8.17 4.76 0.53
CA GLY A 81 -7.71 5.10 1.88
C GLY A 81 -7.32 6.58 2.02
N ASP A 82 -7.37 7.11 3.24
CA ASP A 82 -6.92 8.48 3.54
C ASP A 82 -5.42 8.61 3.27
N LEU A 83 -4.67 7.55 3.59
CA LEU A 83 -3.30 7.32 3.15
C LEU A 83 -3.20 6.00 2.38
N ILE A 84 -2.36 6.00 1.35
CA ILE A 84 -1.99 4.85 0.56
C ILE A 84 -0.50 4.65 0.74
N ALA A 85 -0.13 3.48 1.25
CA ALA A 85 1.25 3.06 1.46
C ALA A 85 1.62 2.00 0.44
N ILE A 86 2.58 2.28 -0.44
CA ILE A 86 3.05 1.36 -1.47
C ILE A 86 4.47 0.92 -1.11
N ALA A 87 4.66 -0.38 -0.89
CA ALA A 87 5.97 -0.94 -0.60
C ALA A 87 6.88 -0.86 -1.85
N ASN A 88 8.14 -0.50 -1.62
CA ASN A 88 9.17 -0.45 -2.64
C ASN A 88 10.04 -1.72 -2.60
N GLY A 89 10.83 -1.96 -3.65
CA GLY A 89 11.75 -3.11 -3.73
C GLY A 89 11.06 -4.44 -3.43
N GLU A 90 11.68 -5.25 -2.57
CA GLU A 90 11.23 -6.60 -2.18
C GLU A 90 10.60 -6.64 -0.76
N PHE A 91 10.18 -5.47 -0.24
CA PHE A 91 9.63 -5.31 1.10
C PHE A 91 8.11 -5.61 1.17
N ILE A 92 7.59 -6.15 2.26
CA ILE A 92 6.12 -6.27 2.45
C ILE A 92 5.64 -5.77 3.81
N MET A 93 4.43 -5.22 3.85
CA MET A 93 3.74 -4.81 5.08
C MET A 93 2.72 -5.86 5.47
N VAL A 94 2.94 -6.57 6.56
CA VAL A 94 2.14 -7.72 6.98
C VAL A 94 1.11 -7.32 8.01
N GLU A 95 -0.10 -7.84 7.85
CA GLU A 95 -1.19 -7.69 8.80
C GLU A 95 -1.07 -8.76 9.89
N ALA A 96 -1.12 -8.34 11.16
CA ALA A 96 -0.88 -9.23 12.29
C ALA A 96 -1.82 -10.45 12.30
N GLU A 97 -3.11 -10.24 12.00
CA GLU A 97 -4.12 -11.31 11.97
C GLU A 97 -3.91 -12.32 10.84
N ARG A 98 -3.18 -11.94 9.78
CA ARG A 98 -2.93 -12.77 8.60
C ARG A 98 -1.45 -13.10 8.44
N GLN A 99 -0.67 -12.96 9.50
CA GLN A 99 0.79 -13.06 9.45
C GLN A 99 1.25 -14.40 8.86
N GLU A 100 0.73 -15.52 9.35
CA GLU A 100 1.10 -16.86 8.85
C GLU A 100 0.80 -17.01 7.36
N LEU A 101 -0.41 -16.63 6.94
CA LEU A 101 -0.82 -16.71 5.54
C LEU A 101 0.06 -15.83 4.65
N GLN A 102 0.25 -14.56 5.01
CA GLN A 102 1.00 -13.60 4.20
C GLN A 102 2.50 -13.94 4.14
N LEU A 103 3.07 -14.52 5.21
CA LEU A 103 4.48 -14.92 5.23
C LEU A 103 4.77 -16.28 4.58
N SER A 104 3.76 -17.14 4.42
CA SER A 104 3.89 -18.41 3.69
C SER A 104 4.02 -18.23 2.17
N MET A 105 3.59 -17.08 1.64
CA MET A 105 3.77 -16.70 0.24
C MET A 105 5.19 -16.15 0.00
N VAL A 106 5.90 -16.78 -0.94
CA VAL A 106 7.22 -16.30 -1.40
C VAL A 106 7.07 -15.08 -2.30
N GLY A 107 6.14 -15.14 -3.26
CA GLY A 107 5.94 -14.11 -4.28
C GLY A 107 4.79 -13.15 -3.96
N HIS A 108 5.01 -11.86 -4.16
CA HIS A 108 4.02 -10.79 -3.94
C HIS A 108 3.97 -9.83 -5.13
N HIS A 109 2.83 -9.17 -5.34
CA HIS A 109 2.67 -8.11 -6.31
C HIS A 109 1.62 -7.09 -5.81
N GLY A 110 1.54 -5.94 -6.47
CA GLY A 110 0.64 -4.85 -6.09
C GLY A 110 1.36 -3.52 -5.89
N GLY A 111 2.69 -3.55 -5.82
CA GLY A 111 3.55 -2.37 -5.86
C GLY A 111 3.79 -1.86 -7.29
N THR A 112 4.66 -0.86 -7.40
CA THR A 112 4.92 -0.12 -8.64
C THR A 112 6.25 -0.46 -9.31
N THR A 113 6.93 -1.52 -8.87
CA THR A 113 8.20 -1.93 -9.49
C THR A 113 7.99 -2.40 -10.93
N GLN A 114 9.05 -2.34 -11.75
CA GLN A 114 8.98 -2.84 -13.12
C GLN A 114 8.57 -4.32 -13.18
N ALA A 115 9.08 -5.14 -12.27
CA ALA A 115 8.74 -6.56 -12.18
C ALA A 115 7.27 -6.81 -11.84
N GLU A 116 6.60 -5.89 -11.16
CA GLU A 116 5.18 -5.99 -10.80
C GLU A 116 4.24 -5.45 -11.88
N THR A 117 4.69 -4.49 -12.69
CA THR A 117 3.84 -3.74 -13.64
C THR A 117 4.04 -4.11 -15.10
N ALA A 118 5.16 -4.74 -15.47
CA ALA A 118 5.43 -5.17 -16.84
C ALA A 118 4.59 -6.40 -17.24
N ILE A 119 3.33 -6.16 -17.66
CA ILE A 119 2.42 -7.20 -18.15
C ILE A 119 2.51 -7.29 -19.67
N PRO A 120 2.96 -8.41 -20.26
CA PRO A 120 3.09 -8.53 -21.70
C PRO A 120 1.72 -8.62 -22.38
N LEU A 121 1.55 -7.89 -23.47
CA LEU A 121 0.41 -8.01 -24.39
C LEU A 121 0.89 -8.69 -25.67
N LEU A 122 0.31 -9.84 -26.01
CA LEU A 122 0.50 -10.49 -27.30
C LEU A 122 -0.71 -10.19 -28.19
N SER A 123 -0.48 -9.58 -29.34
CA SER A 123 -1.50 -9.33 -30.36
C SER A 123 -1.06 -9.93 -31.70
N ALA A 124 -2.02 -10.37 -32.51
CA ALA A 124 -1.82 -10.75 -33.89
C ALA A 124 -2.82 -9.97 -34.75
N ASP A 125 -2.38 -9.49 -35.91
CA ASP A 125 -3.28 -8.91 -36.89
C ASP A 125 -4.13 -10.03 -37.49
N ILE A 126 -5.46 -9.85 -37.50
CA ILE A 126 -6.43 -10.77 -38.14
C ILE A 126 -6.79 -10.21 -39.51
#